data_AF-A0A0F9XQ17-F1
#
_entry.id   AF-A0A0F9XQ17-F1
#
_cell.length_a   1.000
_cell.length_b   1.000
_cell.length_c   1.000
_cell.angle_alpha   90.00
_cell.angle_beta   90.00
_cell.angle_gamma   90.00
#
_symmetry.space_group_name_H-M   'P 1'
#
loop_
_entity.id
_entity.type
_entity.pdbx_description
1 polymer ?
#
loop_
_entity_poly.entity_id
_entity_poly.type
_entity_poly.pdbx_seq_one_letter_code
_entity_poly.pdbx_strand_id
1 'polypeptide(L)' 'MEKEEASEAIRRVLRNELDDCERSIKSENLSKAKRDLEDAITKLKRIASALA' A
#
# COMPACT_ATOMS: atom_id res chain seq x y z
N MET A 1 -6.93 -16.72 -2.82
CA MET A 1 -5.83 -16.43 -1.87
C MET A 1 -6.27 -16.88 -0.49
N GLU A 2 -5.40 -17.47 0.31
CA GLU A 2 -5.76 -17.82 1.69
C GLU A 2 -5.77 -16.57 2.60
N LYS A 3 -6.52 -16.60 3.70
CA LYS A 3 -6.63 -15.45 4.61
C LYS A 3 -5.29 -15.07 5.24
N GLU A 4 -4.43 -16.06 5.55
CA GLU A 4 -3.09 -15.86 6.10
C GLU A 4 -2.20 -15.09 5.10
N GLU A 5 -2.17 -15.55 3.84
CA GLU A 5 -1.42 -14.91 2.75
C GLU A 5 -1.88 -13.48 2.51
N ALA A 6 -3.19 -13.23 2.53
CA ALA A 6 -3.74 -11.89 2.38
C ALA A 6 -3.34 -10.97 3.53
N SER A 7 -3.33 -11.48 4.77
CA SER A 7 -2.89 -10.72 5.94
C SER A 7 -1.43 -10.29 5.81
N GLU A 8 -0.56 -11.21 5.37
CA GLU A 8 0.85 -10.89 5.11
C GLU A 8 1.03 -9.88 3.98
N ALA A 9 0.27 -10.03 2.89
CA ALA A 9 0.31 -9.12 1.76
C ALA A 9 -0.13 -7.71 2.17
N ILE A 10 -1.21 -7.58 2.95
CA ILE A 10 -1.67 -6.29 3.50
C ILE A 10 -0.58 -5.68 4.39
N ARG A 11 0.01 -6.46 5.30
CA ARG A 11 1.10 -5.97 6.19
C ARG A 11 2.34 -5.51 5.41
N ARG A 12 2.63 -6.11 4.25
CA ARG A 12 3.71 -5.61 3.37
C ARG A 12 3.32 -4.28 2.73
N VAL A 13 2.09 -4.15 2.24
CA VAL A 13 1.61 -2.90 1.64
C VAL A 13 1.63 -1.74 2.64
N LEU A 14 1.20 -2.00 3.87
CA LEU A 14 1.22 -0.97 4.92
C LEU A 14 2.65 -0.54 5.27
N ARG A 15 3.60 -1.48 5.36
CA ARG A 15 4.98 -1.16 5.78
C ARG A 15 5.85 -0.53 4.72
N ASN A 16 5.65 -0.82 3.44
CA ASN A 16 6.52 -0.25 2.41
C ASN A 16 5.88 1.00 1.84
N GLU A 17 4.68 0.88 1.26
CA GLU A 17 4.08 1.93 0.46
C GLU A 17 3.51 3.06 1.31
N LEU A 18 2.93 2.79 2.48
CA LEU A 18 2.45 3.86 3.36
C LEU A 18 3.60 4.53 4.14
N ASP A 19 4.61 3.79 4.59
CA ASP A 19 5.79 4.40 5.22
C ASP A 19 6.56 5.28 4.21
N ASP A 20 6.69 4.84 2.95
CA ASP A 20 7.31 5.65 1.89
C ASP A 20 6.46 6.88 1.54
N CYS A 21 5.13 6.74 1.51
CA CYS A 21 4.22 7.87 1.37
C CYS A 21 4.40 8.87 2.51
N GLU A 22 4.46 8.42 3.76
CA GLU A 22 4.68 9.28 4.93
C GLU A 22 6.03 10.01 4.86
N ARG A 23 7.09 9.32 4.46
CA ARG A 23 8.41 9.93 4.23
C ARG A 23 8.36 10.98 3.12
N SER A 24 7.67 10.70 2.02
CA SER A 24 7.48 11.65 0.92
C SER A 24 6.69 12.90 1.36
N ILE A 25 5.69 12.75 2.25
CA ILE A 25 4.97 13.89 2.86
C ILE A 25 5.91 14.71 3.74
N LYS A 26 6.67 14.04 4.61
CA LYS A 26 7.65 14.69 5.51
C LYS A 26 8.74 15.46 4.76
N SER A 27 9.08 15.03 3.55
CA SER A 27 10.02 15.73 2.66
C SER A 27 9.34 16.71 1.70
N GLU A 28 8.07 17.04 1.90
CA GLU A 28 7.26 17.95 1.07
C GLU A 28 7.14 17.53 -0.41
N ASN A 29 7.43 16.27 -0.74
CA ASN A 29 7.28 15.73 -2.10
C ASN A 29 5.88 15.15 -2.29
N LEU A 30 4.87 16.03 -2.34
CA LEU A 30 3.46 15.65 -2.38
C LEU A 30 3.07 14.86 -3.64
N SER A 31 3.69 15.15 -4.78
CA SER A 31 3.47 14.41 -6.03
C SER A 31 3.90 12.96 -5.90
N LYS A 32 5.04 12.70 -5.24
CA LYS A 32 5.51 11.34 -4.95
C LYS A 32 4.61 10.67 -3.92
N ALA A 33 4.29 11.34 -2.81
CA ALA A 33 3.40 10.82 -1.78
C ALA A 33 2.05 10.37 -2.36
N LYS A 34 1.46 11.17 -3.25
CA LYS A 34 0.22 10.81 -3.94
C LYS A 34 0.36 9.52 -4.74
N ARG A 35 1.45 9.38 -5.50
CA ARG A 35 1.71 8.17 -6.30
C ARG A 35 1.90 6.94 -5.40
N ASP A 36 2.69 7.08 -4.34
CA ASP A 36 2.93 5.99 -3.36
C ASP A 36 1.58 5.52 -2.75
N LEU A 37 0.68 6.45 -2.43
CA LEU A 37 -0.66 6.16 -1.93
C LEU A 37 -1.56 5.48 -2.99
N GLU A 38 -1.56 5.96 -4.23
CA GLU A 38 -2.32 5.35 -5.33
C GLU A 38 -1.86 3.91 -5.62
N ASP A 39 -0.56 3.65 -5.54
CA ASP A 39 0.03 2.32 -5.68
C ASP A 39 -0.39 1.39 -4.52
N ALA A 40 -0.39 1.90 -3.28
CA ALA A 40 -0.88 1.17 -2.11
C ALA A 40 -2.36 0.77 -2.28
N ILE A 41 -3.21 1.72 -2.69
CA ILE A 41 -4.64 1.48 -2.94
C ILE A 41 -4.83 0.41 -4.03
N THR A 42 -4.06 0.50 -5.12
CA THR A 42 -4.14 -0.46 -6.23
C THR A 42 -3.79 -1.87 -5.77
N LYS A 43 -2.74 -2.03 -4.95
CA LYS A 43 -2.33 -3.32 -4.39
C LYS A 43 -3.38 -3.88 -3.44
N LEU A 44 -3.93 -3.05 -2.54
CA LEU A 44 -4.98 -3.47 -1.62
C LEU A 44 -6.26 -3.91 -2.35
N LYS A 45 -6.66 -3.19 -3.41
CA LYS A 45 -7.79 -3.59 -4.26
C LYS A 45 -7.55 -4.96 -4.90
N ARG A 46 -6.34 -5.23 -5.41
CA ARG A 46 -6.00 -6.54 -5.98
C ARG A 46 -6.08 -7.66 -4.93
N ILE A 47 -5.59 -7.42 -3.71
CA ILE A 47 -5.71 -8.39 -2.62
C ILE A 47 -7.17 -8.65 -2.28
N ALA A 48 -7.99 -7.59 -2.17
CA ALA A 48 -9.41 -7.72 -1.89
C ALA A 48 -10.15 -8.50 -2.98
N SER A 49 -9.87 -8.23 -4.26
CA SER A 49 -10.43 -8.98 -5.39
C SER A 49 -9.99 -10.45 -5.43
N ALA A 50 -8.81 -10.78 -4.91
CA ALA A 50 -8.31 -12.16 -4.85
C ALA A 50 -8.84 -12.98 -3.65
N LEU A 51 -9.55 -12.31 -2.73
CA LEU A 51 -10.24 -12.91 -1.58
C LEU A 51 -11.75 -13.08 -1.79
N ALA A 52 -12.34 -12.34 -2.75
CA ALA A 52 -13.74 -12.46 -3.14
C ALA A 52 -13.97 -13.73 -3.97
#